data_AF-A0A930H7E1-F1
#
_entry.id   AF-A0A930H7E1-F1
#
_cell.length_a   1.000
_cell.length_b   1.000
_cell.length_c   1.000
_cell.angle_alpha   90.00
_cell.angle_beta   90.00
_cell.angle_gamma   90.00
#
_symmetry.space_group_name_H-M   'P 1'
#
loop_
_entity.id
_entity.type
_entity.pdbx_description
1 polymer ?
#
loop_
_entity_poly.entity_id
_entity_poly.type
_entity_poly.pdbx_seq_one_letter_code
_entity_poly.pdbx_strand_id
1 'polypeptide(L)'
;MKYEIVEIKEKTLVGFKTRVKDDETMYEKISDLWKKLYSEKGAKNIENRINDNTIGVYYNYNNENGFEYDCLTGCEVKNKIDEIPENMTKLEIPEGKYAKFIIIGNPEKAVGEFWNKFWKEFGKEKSDIRNYTYDFEEYIAGSDYENTEIHIYISIK
;
A
#
# COMPACT_ATOMS: atom_id res chain seq x y z
N MET A 1 -4.52 -13.39 -13.70
CA MET A 1 -4.72 -11.92 -13.79
C MET A 1 -3.67 -11.34 -14.73
N LYS A 2 -3.93 -10.25 -15.46
CA LYS A 2 -2.92 -9.60 -16.33
C LYS A 2 -2.08 -8.63 -15.50
N TYR A 3 -0.76 -8.66 -15.68
CA TYR A 3 0.19 -7.74 -15.07
C TYR A 3 1.37 -7.51 -16.01
N GLU A 4 2.13 -6.47 -15.73
CA GLU A 4 3.43 -6.23 -16.34
C GLU A 4 4.52 -6.26 -15.26
N ILE A 5 5.76 -6.53 -15.68
CA ILE A 5 6.92 -6.47 -14.79
C ILE A 5 7.55 -5.10 -14.95
N VAL A 6 7.76 -4.40 -13.83
CA VAL A 6 8.35 -3.07 -13.79
C VAL A 6 9.49 -3.00 -12.77
N GLU A 7 10.43 -2.10 -13.00
CA GLU A 7 11.39 -1.67 -11.99
C GLU A 7 10.88 -0.40 -11.33
N ILE A 8 10.78 -0.42 -10.00
CA ILE A 8 10.39 0.73 -9.20
C ILE A 8 11.64 1.25 -8.50
N LYS A 9 11.87 2.57 -8.63
CA LYS A 9 12.90 3.26 -7.85
C LYS A 9 12.47 3.44 -6.41
N GLU A 10 13.45 3.63 -5.54
CA GLU A 10 13.21 3.89 -4.12
C GLU A 10 12.16 5.00 -3.92
N LYS A 11 11.25 4.77 -2.97
CA LYS A 11 10.23 5.74 -2.58
C LYS A 11 10.34 6.05 -1.09
N THR A 12 10.17 7.31 -0.74
CA THR A 12 10.01 7.73 0.65
C THR A 12 8.54 8.04 0.90
N LEU A 13 7.93 7.35 1.86
CA LEU A 13 6.55 7.56 2.28
C LEU A 13 6.49 8.17 3.68
N VAL A 14 5.51 9.04 3.90
CA VAL A 14 5.10 9.49 5.24
C VAL A 14 3.63 9.16 5.44
N GLY A 15 3.29 8.65 6.63
CA GLY A 15 1.89 8.38 6.95
C GLY A 15 1.69 7.64 8.27
N PHE A 16 0.53 7.02 8.42
CA PHE A 16 0.15 6.29 9.63
C PHE A 16 0.44 4.81 9.48
N LYS A 17 0.98 4.18 10.53
CA LYS A 17 1.34 2.77 10.56
C LYS A 17 0.54 2.00 11.61
N THR A 18 0.20 0.75 11.31
CA THR A 18 -0.26 -0.22 12.31
C THR A 18 0.27 -1.62 12.01
N ARG A 19 0.25 -2.51 13.02
CA ARG A 19 0.49 -3.94 12.85
C ARG A 19 -0.84 -4.64 12.58
N VAL A 20 -0.88 -5.39 11.49
CA VAL A 20 -2.05 -6.13 11.04
C VAL A 20 -1.78 -7.62 11.16
N LYS A 21 -2.81 -8.35 11.59
CA LYS A 21 -2.87 -9.80 11.57
C LYS A 21 -4.05 -10.19 10.68
N ASP A 22 -3.90 -11.28 9.92
CA ASP A 22 -4.97 -11.85 9.10
C ASP A 22 -6.00 -12.55 10.01
N ASP A 23 -6.80 -11.71 10.69
CA ASP A 23 -7.90 -12.08 11.58
C ASP A 23 -9.06 -11.08 11.42
N GLU A 24 -10.09 -11.22 12.25
CA GLU A 24 -11.29 -10.37 12.22
C GLU A 24 -11.01 -8.87 12.45
N THR A 25 -9.86 -8.50 13.02
CA THR A 25 -9.47 -7.10 13.28
C THR A 25 -8.83 -6.41 12.07
N MET A 26 -8.42 -7.19 11.06
CA MET A 26 -7.67 -6.70 9.90
C MET A 26 -8.38 -5.54 9.19
N TYR A 27 -9.67 -5.73 8.88
CA TYR A 27 -10.45 -4.76 8.11
C TYR A 27 -10.59 -3.42 8.85
N GLU A 28 -10.93 -3.47 10.14
CA GLU A 28 -11.09 -2.26 10.96
C GLU A 28 -9.77 -1.49 11.06
N LYS A 29 -8.66 -2.17 11.34
CA LYS A 29 -7.33 -1.54 11.45
C LYS A 29 -6.92 -0.83 10.17
N ILE A 30 -7.10 -1.46 9.01
CA ILE A 30 -6.75 -0.86 7.71
C ILE A 30 -7.71 0.29 7.39
N SER A 31 -9.02 0.13 7.63
CA SER A 31 -10.02 1.20 7.45
C SER A 31 -9.68 2.43 8.30
N ASP A 32 -9.27 2.24 9.54
CA ASP A 32 -8.90 3.33 10.43
C ASP A 32 -7.62 4.07 10.01
N LEU A 33 -6.65 3.37 9.41
CA LEU A 33 -5.50 4.02 8.79
C LEU A 33 -5.93 4.97 7.66
N TRP A 34 -6.86 4.54 6.80
CA TRP A 34 -7.40 5.39 5.74
C TRP A 34 -8.20 6.57 6.29
N LYS A 35 -9.06 6.36 7.29
CA LYS A 35 -9.78 7.46 7.97
C LYS A 35 -8.83 8.50 8.56
N LYS A 36 -7.74 8.05 9.20
CA LYS A 36 -6.71 8.96 9.73
C LYS A 36 -6.03 9.74 8.60
N LEU A 37 -5.65 9.08 7.51
CA LEU A 37 -5.00 9.71 6.36
C LEU A 37 -5.90 10.77 5.71
N TYR A 38 -7.21 10.54 5.60
CA TYR A 38 -8.14 11.51 5.02
C TYR A 38 -8.68 12.57 6.00
N SER A 39 -8.32 12.48 7.28
CA SER A 39 -8.71 13.48 8.28
C SER A 39 -7.98 14.81 8.11
N GLU A 40 -8.43 15.85 8.82
CA GLU A 40 -7.75 17.15 8.88
C GLU A 40 -6.32 17.09 9.43
N LYS A 41 -5.94 15.99 10.11
CA LYS A 41 -4.57 15.75 10.61
C LYS A 41 -3.76 14.82 9.71
N GLY A 42 -4.32 14.40 8.58
CA GLY A 42 -3.73 13.41 7.68
C GLY A 42 -2.94 14.02 6.53
N ALA A 43 -3.15 13.51 5.31
CA ALA A 43 -2.38 13.79 4.10
C ALA A 43 -2.18 15.30 3.80
N LYS A 44 -3.15 16.15 4.18
CA LYS A 44 -3.07 17.61 4.02
C LYS A 44 -1.91 18.26 4.78
N ASN A 45 -1.41 17.61 5.83
CA ASN A 45 -0.29 18.09 6.66
C ASN A 45 1.05 17.46 6.25
N ILE A 46 1.06 16.61 5.23
CA ILE A 46 2.29 16.03 4.70
C ILE A 46 2.86 16.99 3.66
N GLU A 47 3.98 17.63 4.00
CA GLU A 47 4.68 18.52 3.08
C GLU A 47 5.56 17.76 2.08
N ASN A 48 6.03 18.45 1.04
CA ASN A 48 6.97 17.92 0.05
C ASN A 48 6.50 16.66 -0.69
N ARG A 49 5.18 16.47 -0.82
CA ARG A 49 4.58 15.39 -1.61
C ARG A 49 5.03 15.47 -3.06
N ILE A 50 5.31 14.31 -3.66
CA ILE A 50 5.68 14.20 -5.08
C ILE A 50 4.45 14.43 -5.97
N ASN A 51 3.28 13.99 -5.50
CA ASN A 51 2.00 14.12 -6.18
C ASN A 51 0.86 14.03 -5.15
N ASP A 52 -0.38 14.10 -5.64
CA ASP A 52 -1.56 13.98 -4.80
C ASP A 52 -2.03 12.54 -4.53
N ASN A 53 -1.30 11.54 -5.00
CA ASN A 53 -1.65 10.14 -4.77
C ASN A 53 -1.55 9.78 -3.29
N THR A 54 -2.30 8.77 -2.91
CA THR A 54 -2.19 8.09 -1.62
C THR A 54 -1.73 6.66 -1.84
N ILE A 55 -1.01 6.12 -0.86
CA ILE A 55 -0.38 4.80 -0.96
C ILE A 55 -0.72 3.99 0.29
N GLY A 56 -1.15 2.74 0.09
CA GLY A 56 -1.20 1.71 1.12
C GLY A 56 -0.05 0.73 0.91
N VAL A 57 0.80 0.50 1.90
CA VAL A 57 1.94 -0.41 1.81
C VAL A 57 1.90 -1.47 2.89
N TYR A 58 2.22 -2.69 2.49
CA TYR A 58 2.27 -3.90 3.28
C TYR A 58 3.71 -4.41 3.30
N TYR A 59 4.29 -4.57 4.49
CA TYR A 59 5.71 -4.94 4.62
C TYR A 59 5.99 -5.62 5.96
N ASN A 60 7.23 -6.04 6.19
CA ASN A 60 7.65 -6.68 7.45
C ASN A 60 6.76 -7.90 7.79
N TYR A 61 6.57 -8.76 6.79
CA TYR A 61 5.73 -9.94 6.90
C TYR A 61 6.29 -10.96 7.89
N ASN A 62 5.42 -11.56 8.70
CA ASN A 62 5.73 -12.67 9.61
C ASN A 62 4.63 -13.74 9.46
N ASN A 63 5.01 -15.02 9.55
CA ASN A 63 4.07 -16.14 9.49
C ASN A 63 4.27 -17.19 10.59
N GLU A 64 5.02 -16.88 11.66
CA GLU A 64 5.31 -17.80 12.77
C GLU A 64 4.07 -18.10 13.61
N ASN A 65 3.23 -17.07 13.88
CA ASN A 65 2.05 -17.18 14.76
C ASN A 65 0.76 -16.68 14.07
N GLY A 66 0.64 -16.97 12.78
CA GLY A 66 -0.36 -16.40 11.88
C GLY A 66 0.27 -15.41 10.91
N PHE A 67 -0.44 -15.08 9.83
CA PHE A 67 0.06 -14.15 8.83
C PHE A 67 -0.12 -12.71 9.31
N GLU A 68 1.00 -12.03 9.54
CA GLU A 68 1.06 -10.68 10.06
C GLU A 68 1.97 -9.80 9.19
N TYR A 69 1.70 -8.51 9.17
CA TYR A 69 2.49 -7.54 8.45
C TYR A 69 2.27 -6.14 9.03
N ASP A 70 3.22 -5.25 8.78
CA ASP A 70 3.02 -3.83 8.98
C ASP A 70 2.25 -3.26 7.80
N CYS A 71 1.25 -2.46 8.08
CA CYS A 71 0.52 -1.67 7.10
C CYS A 71 0.76 -0.19 7.35
N LEU A 72 1.08 0.57 6.31
CA LEU A 72 1.14 2.03 6.37
C LEU A 72 0.27 2.63 5.27
N THR A 73 -0.53 3.64 5.60
CA THR A 73 -1.21 4.49 4.61
C THR A 73 -0.59 5.88 4.65
N GLY A 74 -0.23 6.43 3.48
CA GLY A 74 0.55 7.65 3.41
C GLY A 74 0.64 8.27 2.03
N CYS A 75 1.57 9.21 1.89
CA CYS A 75 1.88 9.86 0.63
C CYS A 75 3.38 9.76 0.33
N GLU A 76 3.72 9.67 -0.95
CA GLU A 76 5.10 9.76 -1.41
C GLU A 76 5.60 11.20 -1.30
N VAL A 77 6.78 11.37 -0.73
CA VAL A 77 7.44 12.65 -0.50
C VAL A 77 8.85 12.63 -1.08
N LYS A 78 9.42 13.83 -1.28
CA LYS A 78 10.83 13.97 -1.62
C LYS A 78 11.69 13.40 -0.49
N ASN A 79 12.84 12.80 -0.83
CA ASN A 79 13.74 12.12 0.12
C ASN A 79 14.20 12.98 1.32
N LYS A 80 14.22 14.30 1.17
CA LYS A 80 14.53 15.21 2.27
C LYS A 80 13.24 15.66 2.94
N ILE A 81 13.06 15.23 4.19
CA ILE A 81 11.97 15.62 5.06
C ILE A 81 12.61 16.29 6.27
N ASP A 82 12.27 17.56 6.48
CA ASP A 82 12.80 18.32 7.62
C ASP A 82 12.02 17.98 8.91
N GLU A 83 10.70 17.77 8.82
CA GLU A 83 9.83 17.39 9.94
C GLU A 83 8.77 16.37 9.53
N ILE A 84 8.53 15.36 10.39
CA ILE A 84 7.44 14.38 10.22
C ILE A 84 6.27 14.84 11.09
N PRO A 85 5.04 14.95 10.54
CA PRO A 85 3.87 15.31 11.32
C PRO A 85 3.63 14.38 12.52
N GLU A 86 3.04 14.93 13.59
CA GLU A 86 2.78 14.18 14.81
C GLU A 86 1.97 12.91 14.54
N ASN A 87 2.36 11.79 15.17
CA ASN A 87 1.74 10.47 15.03
C ASN A 87 1.89 9.82 13.63
N MET A 88 2.67 10.40 12.73
CA MET A 88 3.09 9.77 11.48
C MET A 88 4.49 9.17 11.60
N THR A 89 4.84 8.34 10.64
CA THR A 89 6.18 7.74 10.50
C THR A 89 6.65 7.81 9.06
N LYS A 90 7.96 7.73 8.86
CA LYS A 90 8.62 7.63 7.56
C LYS A 90 8.88 6.15 7.23
N LEU A 91 8.64 5.76 5.99
CA LEU A 91 9.02 4.48 5.43
C LEU A 91 9.76 4.65 4.12
N GLU A 92 10.88 3.96 3.97
CA GLU A 92 11.59 3.84 2.70
C GLU A 92 11.21 2.50 2.07
N ILE A 93 10.63 2.55 0.87
CA ILE A 93 10.42 1.38 0.01
C ILE A 93 11.65 1.29 -0.89
N PRO A 94 12.48 0.24 -0.78
CA PRO A 94 13.70 0.12 -1.58
C PRO A 94 13.37 -0.03 -3.07
N GLU A 95 14.33 0.29 -3.94
CA GLU A 95 14.18 -0.05 -5.35
C GLU A 95 14.07 -1.57 -5.54
N GLY A 96 13.32 -1.98 -6.56
CA GLY A 96 13.11 -3.40 -6.79
C GLY A 96 12.24 -3.69 -8.00
N LYS A 97 12.01 -4.99 -8.20
CA LYS A 97 11.21 -5.52 -9.30
C LYS A 97 9.82 -5.90 -8.81
N TYR A 98 8.82 -5.49 -9.56
CA TYR A 98 7.42 -5.62 -9.17
C TYR A 98 6.57 -6.18 -10.31
N ALA A 99 5.60 -7.02 -9.96
CA ALA A 99 4.44 -7.27 -10.81
C ALA A 99 3.43 -6.15 -10.58
N LYS A 100 3.21 -5.31 -11.60
CA LYS A 100 2.25 -4.20 -11.57
C LYS A 100 0.93 -4.63 -12.19
N PHE A 101 -0.13 -4.44 -11.43
CA PHE A 101 -1.51 -4.59 -11.83
C PHE A 101 -2.17 -3.21 -11.86
N ILE A 102 -3.14 -3.04 -12.75
CA ILE A 102 -3.96 -1.83 -12.82
C ILE A 102 -5.42 -2.27 -12.70
N ILE A 103 -6.12 -1.69 -11.75
CA ILE A 103 -7.57 -1.85 -11.59
C ILE A 103 -8.24 -0.48 -11.60
N ILE A 104 -9.50 -0.43 -12.00
CA ILE A 104 -10.31 0.79 -12.00
C ILE A 104 -11.64 0.47 -11.34
N GLY A 105 -12.06 1.30 -10.40
CA GLY A 105 -13.37 1.19 -9.77
C GLY A 105 -13.42 1.85 -8.40
N ASN A 106 -14.52 1.63 -7.67
CA ASN A 106 -14.65 2.02 -6.27
C ASN A 106 -13.56 1.32 -5.43
N PRO A 107 -12.65 2.08 -4.76
CA PRO A 107 -11.56 1.54 -3.96
C PRO A 107 -11.92 0.44 -2.98
N GLU A 108 -13.00 0.61 -2.21
CA GLU A 108 -13.40 -0.36 -1.18
C GLU A 108 -13.77 -1.72 -1.77
N LYS A 109 -14.41 -1.72 -2.94
CA LYS A 109 -14.84 -2.95 -3.62
C LYS A 109 -13.74 -3.54 -4.48
N ALA A 110 -13.15 -2.72 -5.36
CA ALA A 110 -12.22 -3.17 -6.38
C ALA A 110 -10.94 -3.77 -5.77
N VAL A 111 -10.42 -3.17 -4.70
CA VAL A 111 -9.23 -3.68 -4.00
C VAL A 111 -9.52 -5.00 -3.29
N GLY A 112 -10.67 -5.12 -2.62
CA GLY A 112 -11.10 -6.36 -1.98
C GLY A 112 -11.26 -7.51 -3.00
N GLU A 113 -11.89 -7.23 -4.14
CA GLU A 113 -12.03 -8.19 -5.24
C GLU A 113 -10.67 -8.59 -5.84
N PHE A 114 -9.77 -7.61 -6.03
CA PHE A 114 -8.41 -7.86 -6.49
C PHE A 114 -7.68 -8.82 -5.55
N TRP A 115 -7.60 -8.53 -4.25
CA TRP A 115 -6.87 -9.37 -3.30
C TRP A 115 -7.46 -10.77 -3.19
N ASN A 116 -8.79 -10.89 -3.19
CA ASN A 116 -9.47 -12.18 -3.21
C ASN A 116 -9.05 -13.03 -4.41
N LYS A 117 -8.95 -12.43 -5.59
CA LYS A 117 -8.51 -13.13 -6.80
C LYS A 117 -7.01 -13.41 -6.79
N PHE A 118 -6.22 -12.43 -6.37
CA PHE A 118 -4.77 -12.51 -6.28
C PHE A 118 -4.34 -13.65 -5.36
N TRP A 119 -4.89 -13.76 -4.15
CA TRP A 119 -4.55 -14.85 -3.23
C TRP A 119 -5.00 -16.22 -3.73
N LYS A 120 -6.12 -16.30 -4.47
CA LYS A 120 -6.57 -17.55 -5.11
C LYS A 120 -5.62 -18.02 -6.21
N GLU A 121 -5.04 -17.12 -7.00
CA GLU A 121 -4.18 -17.44 -8.14
C GLU A 121 -2.69 -17.49 -7.77
N PHE A 122 -2.22 -16.58 -6.92
CA PHE A 122 -0.81 -16.30 -6.62
C PHE A 122 -0.49 -16.33 -5.11
N GLY A 123 -1.35 -16.95 -4.30
CA GLY A 123 -1.10 -17.11 -2.87
C GLY A 123 0.18 -17.89 -2.56
N LYS A 124 0.53 -17.97 -1.28
CA LYS A 124 1.81 -18.51 -0.79
C LYS A 124 2.17 -19.89 -1.35
N GLU A 125 1.19 -20.76 -1.52
CA GLU A 125 1.37 -22.12 -2.04
C GLU A 125 1.39 -22.22 -3.57
N LYS A 126 1.18 -21.10 -4.27
CA LYS A 126 0.97 -21.06 -5.74
C LYS A 126 1.94 -20.14 -6.48
N SER A 127 2.77 -19.39 -5.77
CA SER A 127 3.68 -18.43 -6.38
C SER A 127 5.06 -18.46 -5.75
N ASP A 128 6.02 -19.03 -6.47
CA ASP A 128 7.42 -19.06 -6.07
C ASP A 128 8.17 -17.75 -6.34
N ILE A 129 7.53 -16.81 -7.05
CA ILE A 129 8.17 -15.56 -7.48
C ILE A 129 7.97 -14.41 -6.50
N ARG A 130 7.07 -14.52 -5.51
CA ARG A 130 6.86 -13.43 -4.54
C ARG A 130 8.07 -13.24 -3.63
N ASN A 131 8.40 -11.99 -3.36
CA ASN A 131 9.53 -11.63 -2.49
C ASN A 131 9.10 -11.35 -1.05
N TYR A 132 7.83 -11.01 -0.81
CA TYR A 132 7.29 -10.68 0.52
C TYR A 132 8.12 -9.60 1.24
N THR A 133 8.54 -8.56 0.50
CA THR A 133 9.29 -7.43 1.05
C THR A 133 8.37 -6.25 1.29
N TYR A 134 7.94 -5.60 0.20
CA TYR A 134 7.03 -4.48 0.21
C TYR A 134 6.04 -4.69 -0.93
N ASP A 135 4.76 -4.87 -0.62
CA ASP A 135 3.70 -4.78 -1.62
C ASP A 135 2.92 -3.50 -1.37
N PHE A 136 2.46 -2.81 -2.41
CA PHE A 136 1.76 -1.55 -2.20
C PHE A 136 0.73 -1.24 -3.28
N GLU A 137 -0.23 -0.42 -2.89
CA GLU A 137 -1.32 0.11 -3.67
C GLU A 137 -1.12 1.61 -3.81
N GLU A 138 -1.19 2.15 -5.02
CA GLU A 138 -1.11 3.57 -5.30
C GLU A 138 -2.43 4.00 -5.94
N TYR A 139 -3.12 4.91 -5.27
CA TYR A 139 -4.42 5.44 -5.69
C TYR A 139 -4.20 6.75 -6.43
N ILE A 140 -4.51 6.75 -7.73
CA ILE A 140 -4.22 7.87 -8.62
C ILE A 140 -5.22 9.00 -8.38
N ALA A 141 -4.69 10.16 -7.98
CA ALA A 141 -5.49 11.34 -7.70
C ALA A 141 -6.17 11.90 -8.95
N GLY A 142 -7.31 12.59 -8.75
CA GLY A 142 -8.05 13.27 -9.82
C GLY A 142 -9.14 12.42 -10.49
N SER A 143 -9.28 11.16 -10.11
CA SER A 143 -10.39 10.29 -10.56
C SER A 143 -11.64 10.50 -9.70
N ASP A 144 -12.81 10.23 -10.28
CA ASP A 144 -14.04 10.03 -9.51
C ASP A 144 -13.92 8.79 -8.61
N TYR A 145 -14.50 8.82 -7.42
CA TYR A 145 -14.33 7.74 -6.43
C TYR A 145 -14.80 6.39 -6.97
N GLU A 146 -15.90 6.35 -7.71
CA GLU A 146 -16.42 5.11 -8.33
C GLU A 146 -15.55 4.60 -9.49
N ASN A 147 -14.61 5.42 -9.99
CA ASN A 147 -13.76 5.14 -11.15
C ASN A 147 -12.28 5.39 -10.82
N THR A 148 -11.86 5.13 -9.59
CA THR A 148 -10.48 5.39 -9.16
C THR A 148 -9.54 4.41 -9.86
N GLU A 149 -8.51 4.93 -10.54
CA GLU A 149 -7.40 4.11 -11.04
C GLU A 149 -6.45 3.77 -9.89
N ILE A 150 -6.17 2.48 -9.72
CA ILE A 150 -5.36 1.97 -8.62
C ILE A 150 -4.28 1.06 -9.22
N HIS A 151 -3.03 1.42 -8.98
CA HIS A 151 -1.88 0.59 -9.31
C HIS A 151 -1.52 -0.29 -8.12
N ILE A 152 -1.39 -1.59 -8.34
CA ILE A 152 -1.02 -2.53 -7.29
C ILE A 152 0.30 -3.19 -7.68
N TYR A 153 1.26 -3.13 -6.78
CA TYR A 153 2.63 -3.58 -7.00
C TYR A 153 2.94 -4.70 -6.02
N ILE A 154 3.23 -5.87 -6.56
CA ILE A 154 3.63 -7.04 -5.79
C ILE A 154 5.13 -7.27 -5.98
N SER A 155 5.87 -7.27 -4.88
CA SER A 155 7.30 -7.56 -4.87
C SER A 155 7.60 -8.96 -5.41
N ILE A 156 8.51 -9.05 -6.38
CA ILE A 156 8.94 -10.31 -6.98
C ILE A 156 10.47 -10.49 -6.94
N LYS A 157 10.91 -11.74 -7.03
CA LYS A 157 12.32 -12.16 -7.08
C LYS A 157 13.02 -11.77 -8.39
#